data_AF-A0A931SR72-F1
#
_entry.id   AF-A0A931SR72-F1
#
_cell.length_a   1.000
_cell.length_b   1.000
_cell.length_c   1.000
_cell.angle_alpha   90.00
_cell.angle_beta   90.00
_cell.angle_gamma   90.00
#
_symmetry.space_group_name_H-M   'P 1'
#
loop_
_entity.id
_entity.type
_entity.pdbx_description
1 polymer ?
#
loop_
_entity_poly.entity_id
_entity_poly.type
_entity_poly.pdbx_seq_one_letter_code
_entity_poly.pdbx_strand_id
1 'polypeptide(L)'
;MFWRFVFLTLVFLLLFSATGSAAPSAQAQKQLVDRVVAVVNNEAITQSELDLYLRPLYEELRKQYEGTELSRQLAEIRLKLLKQMIEDRLVFQAAEAQKLTVDEAEIDEMVTEFKKGFPSEGDMEKAMAGEGYTLTKLRERYRRQILIRKLHDIEIRSRVVVSPLEIEEFYKKNPTKFSEKESLRVHSITLKKSDTAREKGLTDEAAKKKIEE
;
A
#
# COMPACT_ATOMS: atom_id res chain seq x y z
N MET A 1 -78.24 -18.98 59.75
CA MET A 1 -77.66 -18.26 58.58
C MET A 1 -76.35 -17.67 59.05
N PHE A 2 -75.26 -18.32 58.63
CA PHE A 2 -73.99 -18.39 59.32
C PHE A 2 -73.01 -17.33 58.83
N TRP A 3 -72.55 -16.45 59.72
CA TRP A 3 -71.21 -15.88 59.61
C TRP A 3 -70.76 -15.28 60.94
N ARG A 4 -69.66 -15.80 61.49
CA ARG A 4 -68.80 -15.16 62.48
C ARG A 4 -67.60 -16.05 62.81
N PHE A 5 -66.50 -15.39 63.13
CA PHE A 5 -65.20 -15.84 63.65
C PHE A 5 -64.10 -16.06 62.59
N VAL A 6 -63.22 -15.09 62.30
CA VAL A 6 -62.26 -14.34 63.16
C VAL A 6 -61.01 -15.17 63.50
N PHE A 7 -59.89 -14.69 62.95
CA PHE A 7 -58.54 -14.63 63.52
C PHE A 7 -57.55 -15.80 63.41
N LEU A 8 -56.29 -15.37 63.20
CA LEU A 8 -55.03 -15.96 63.66
C LEU A 8 -54.55 -17.20 62.88
N THR A 9 -53.64 -17.08 61.93
CA THR A 9 -52.16 -16.98 62.07
C THR A 9 -51.62 -17.00 60.62
N LEU A 10 -50.55 -16.35 60.16
CA LEU A 10 -49.26 -16.09 60.76
C LEU A 10 -48.53 -15.03 59.91
N VAL A 11 -48.04 -13.99 60.58
CA VAL A 11 -47.18 -12.94 60.06
C VAL A 11 -45.77 -13.51 59.91
N PHE A 12 -45.29 -13.70 58.67
CA PHE A 12 -43.89 -13.86 58.25
C PHE A 12 -43.93 -13.95 56.71
N LEU A 13 -43.66 -12.93 55.90
CA LEU A 13 -42.32 -12.44 55.61
C LEU A 13 -42.48 -11.15 54.78
N LEU A 14 -42.69 -10.04 55.48
CA LEU A 14 -42.62 -8.69 54.96
C LEU A 14 -41.13 -8.31 54.90
N LEU A 15 -40.39 -8.87 53.92
CA LEU A 15 -38.98 -8.59 53.62
C LEU A 15 -38.64 -9.23 52.27
N PHE A 16 -39.09 -8.61 51.17
CA PHE A 16 -38.38 -8.74 49.90
C PHE A 16 -38.21 -7.36 49.33
N SER A 17 -37.15 -6.73 49.83
CA SER A 17 -36.63 -5.44 49.40
C SER A 17 -36.45 -5.42 47.89
N ALA A 18 -36.95 -4.32 47.31
CA ALA A 18 -36.56 -3.72 46.04
C ALA A 18 -35.25 -4.25 45.44
N THR A 19 -35.34 -5.25 44.57
CA THR A 19 -34.34 -5.52 43.53
C THR A 19 -34.85 -4.90 42.24
N GLY A 20 -34.49 -3.63 42.03
CA GLY A 20 -34.63 -2.98 40.74
C GLY A 20 -33.82 -3.79 39.72
N SER A 21 -34.51 -4.62 38.95
CA SER A 21 -33.93 -5.24 37.76
C SER A 21 -33.73 -4.16 36.71
N ALA A 22 -32.55 -3.55 36.73
CA ALA A 22 -32.04 -2.83 35.57
C ALA A 22 -31.85 -3.87 34.47
N ALA A 23 -32.87 -4.01 33.61
CA ALA A 23 -32.72 -4.74 32.37
C ALA A 23 -31.54 -4.12 31.60
N PRO A 24 -30.52 -4.89 31.21
CA PRO A 24 -29.52 -4.37 30.30
C PRO A 24 -30.25 -3.99 29.02
N SER A 25 -30.34 -2.69 28.75
CA SER A 25 -30.72 -2.19 27.44
C SER A 25 -29.70 -2.76 26.47
N ALA A 26 -30.07 -3.83 25.77
CA ALA A 26 -29.36 -4.29 24.60
C ALA A 26 -29.39 -3.12 23.62
N GLN A 27 -28.37 -2.28 23.68
CA GLN A 27 -28.05 -1.33 22.63
C GLN A 27 -27.82 -2.21 21.41
N ALA A 28 -28.84 -2.31 20.56
CA ALA A 28 -28.71 -2.87 19.24
C ALA A 28 -27.52 -2.15 18.60
N GLN A 29 -26.37 -2.83 18.55
CA GLN A 29 -25.24 -2.34 17.80
C GLN A 29 -25.76 -2.13 16.39
N LYS A 30 -25.86 -0.88 15.99
CA LYS A 30 -26.25 -0.46 14.65
C LYS A 30 -25.25 -1.12 13.72
N GLN A 31 -25.61 -2.27 13.17
CA GLN A 31 -24.77 -3.02 12.26
C GLN A 31 -24.57 -2.11 11.06
N LEU A 32 -23.40 -1.51 10.96
CA LEU A 32 -23.03 -0.64 9.85
C LEU A 32 -23.01 -1.53 8.61
N VAL A 33 -24.12 -1.54 7.88
CA VAL A 33 -24.17 -2.19 6.57
C VAL A 33 -23.23 -1.41 5.67
N ASP A 34 -22.08 -2.01 5.36
CA ASP A 34 -21.11 -1.44 4.45
C ASP A 34 -21.75 -1.28 3.06
N ARG A 35 -21.53 -0.13 2.43
CA ARG A 35 -22.16 0.22 1.16
C ARG A 35 -21.40 -0.46 0.03
N VAL A 36 -22.12 -1.11 -0.89
CA VAL A 36 -21.53 -1.60 -2.14
C VAL A 36 -21.37 -0.43 -3.12
N VAL A 37 -20.16 -0.23 -3.63
CA VAL A 37 -19.85 0.83 -4.60
C VAL A 37 -19.73 0.31 -6.03
N ALA A 38 -19.42 -0.98 -6.20
CA ALA A 38 -19.42 -1.67 -7.48
C ALA A 38 -19.62 -3.17 -7.29
N VAL A 39 -20.12 -3.85 -8.32
CA VAL A 39 -20.23 -5.31 -8.37
C VAL A 39 -19.51 -5.80 -9.62
N VAL A 40 -18.60 -6.75 -9.44
CA VAL A 40 -17.75 -7.34 -10.49
C VAL A 40 -18.08 -8.83 -10.57
N ASN A 41 -18.90 -9.20 -11.55
CA ASN A 41 -19.53 -10.52 -11.66
C ASN A 41 -20.25 -10.89 -10.34
N ASN A 42 -19.69 -11.80 -9.56
CA ASN A 42 -20.27 -12.29 -8.29
C ASN A 42 -19.61 -11.69 -7.04
N GLU A 43 -18.67 -10.76 -7.18
CA GLU A 43 -17.95 -10.14 -6.07
C GLU A 43 -18.29 -8.65 -5.94
N ALA A 44 -18.53 -8.17 -4.72
CA ALA A 44 -18.85 -6.77 -4.45
C ALA A 44 -17.61 -6.02 -3.95
N ILE A 45 -17.38 -4.82 -4.48
CA ILE A 45 -16.42 -3.86 -3.94
C ILE A 45 -17.18 -2.94 -2.99
N THR A 46 -16.72 -2.85 -1.74
CA THR A 46 -17.38 -2.05 -0.72
C THR A 46 -16.76 -0.66 -0.54
N GLN A 47 -17.51 0.23 0.09
CA GLN A 47 -17.06 1.58 0.40
C GLN A 47 -15.86 1.54 1.35
N SER A 48 -15.89 0.68 2.38
CA SER A 48 -14.77 0.56 3.32
C SER A 48 -13.48 0.08 2.65
N GLU A 49 -13.58 -0.83 1.67
CA GLU A 49 -12.45 -1.29 0.87
C GLU A 49 -11.88 -0.14 0.02
N LEU A 50 -12.74 0.58 -0.70
CA LEU A 50 -12.30 1.73 -1.51
C LEU A 50 -11.64 2.81 -0.65
N ASP A 51 -12.23 3.14 0.50
CA ASP A 51 -11.71 4.18 1.40
C ASP A 51 -10.39 3.76 2.05
N LEU A 52 -10.17 2.45 2.28
CA LEU A 52 -8.89 1.91 2.76
C LEU A 52 -7.76 2.15 1.75
N TYR A 53 -8.01 1.89 0.47
CA TYR A 53 -7.03 2.14 -0.60
C TYR A 53 -6.88 3.64 -0.90
N LEU A 54 -7.92 4.45 -0.69
CA LEU A 54 -7.90 5.89 -0.95
C LEU A 54 -7.12 6.67 0.11
N ARG A 55 -7.09 6.20 1.37
CA ARG A 55 -6.44 6.89 2.49
C ARG A 55 -4.98 7.32 2.22
N PRO A 56 -4.05 6.45 1.79
CA PRO A 56 -2.68 6.88 1.53
C PRO A 56 -2.57 7.88 0.37
N LEU A 57 -3.45 7.77 -0.64
CA LEU A 57 -3.51 8.73 -1.75
C LEU A 57 -4.00 10.09 -1.28
N TYR A 58 -5.03 10.12 -0.44
CA TYR A 58 -5.55 11.35 0.15
C TYR A 58 -4.49 12.08 1.00
N GLU A 59 -3.74 11.32 1.79
CA GLU A 59 -2.63 11.84 2.61
C GLU A 59 -1.53 12.50 1.78
N GLU A 60 -1.29 12.01 0.57
CA GLU A 60 -0.35 12.64 -0.36
C GLU A 60 -0.95 13.87 -1.06
N LEU A 61 -2.21 13.79 -1.46
CA LEU A 61 -2.90 14.87 -2.17
C LEU A 61 -3.04 16.13 -1.31
N ARG A 62 -3.38 15.97 -0.03
CA ARG A 62 -3.57 17.10 0.88
C ARG A 62 -2.28 17.88 1.16
N LYS A 63 -1.10 17.34 0.82
CA LYS A 63 0.17 18.07 0.89
C LYS A 63 0.36 19.02 -0.28
N GLN A 64 -0.33 18.78 -1.40
CA GLN A 64 -0.15 19.49 -2.66
C GLN A 64 -1.34 20.40 -3.01
N TYR A 65 -2.54 20.06 -2.56
CA TYR A 65 -3.78 20.76 -2.91
C TYR A 65 -4.62 21.05 -1.67
N GLU A 66 -5.38 22.14 -1.73
CA GLU A 66 -6.32 22.55 -0.68
C GLU A 66 -7.68 22.96 -1.25
N GLY A 67 -8.70 23.05 -0.38
CA GLY A 67 -10.02 23.59 -0.71
C GLY A 67 -10.74 22.83 -1.84
N THR A 68 -11.26 23.60 -2.81
CA THR A 68 -12.03 23.06 -3.94
C THR A 68 -11.20 22.21 -4.89
N GLU A 69 -9.92 22.55 -5.07
CA GLU A 69 -9.02 21.81 -5.95
C GLU A 69 -8.69 20.43 -5.37
N LEU A 70 -8.43 20.34 -4.05
CA LEU A 70 -8.27 19.05 -3.36
C LEU A 70 -9.49 18.15 -3.57
N SER A 71 -10.70 18.72 -3.44
CA SER A 71 -11.95 17.97 -3.61
C SER A 71 -12.10 17.43 -5.04
N ARG A 72 -11.72 18.21 -6.05
CA ARG A 72 -11.72 17.81 -7.46
C ARG A 72 -10.74 16.66 -7.71
N GLN A 73 -9.49 16.84 -7.29
CA GLN A 73 -8.44 15.82 -7.44
C GLN A 73 -8.80 14.51 -6.73
N LEU A 74 -9.38 14.61 -5.52
CA LEU A 74 -9.83 13.46 -4.76
C LEU A 74 -10.94 12.70 -5.49
N ALA A 75 -11.91 13.39 -6.10
CA ALA A 75 -12.97 12.76 -6.88
C ALA A 75 -12.43 12.02 -8.11
N GLU A 76 -11.49 12.65 -8.83
CA GLU A 76 -10.83 12.03 -9.99
C GLU A 76 -10.06 10.77 -9.60
N ILE A 77 -9.25 10.84 -8.53
CA ILE A 77 -8.49 9.69 -8.03
C ILE A 77 -9.39 8.59 -7.51
N ARG A 78 -10.46 8.92 -6.79
CA ARG A 78 -11.44 7.94 -6.31
C ARG A 78 -12.03 7.14 -7.46
N LEU A 79 -12.40 7.81 -8.56
CA LEU A 79 -12.95 7.15 -9.74
C LEU A 79 -11.89 6.29 -10.46
N LYS A 80 -10.66 6.79 -10.58
CA LYS A 80 -9.54 6.04 -11.16
C LYS A 80 -9.21 4.78 -10.35
N LEU A 81 -9.17 4.90 -9.03
CA LEU A 81 -8.92 3.80 -8.12
C LEU A 81 -10.03 2.75 -8.19
N LEU A 82 -11.30 3.17 -8.20
CA LEU A 82 -12.42 2.24 -8.36
C LEU A 82 -12.33 1.46 -9.68
N LYS A 83 -12.00 2.13 -10.79
CA LYS A 83 -11.78 1.46 -12.08
C LYS A 83 -10.64 0.43 -12.00
N GLN A 84 -9.51 0.81 -11.42
CA GLN A 84 -8.39 -0.10 -11.23
C GLN A 84 -8.77 -1.30 -10.37
N MET A 85 -9.52 -1.10 -9.27
CA MET A 85 -10.00 -2.21 -8.45
C MET A 85 -10.92 -3.15 -9.23
N ILE A 86 -11.79 -2.62 -10.09
CA ILE A 86 -12.64 -3.44 -10.97
C ILE A 86 -11.80 -4.26 -11.95
N GLU A 87 -10.83 -3.61 -12.62
CA GLU A 87 -9.92 -4.25 -13.56
C GLU A 87 -9.10 -5.37 -12.87
N ASP A 88 -8.50 -5.09 -11.72
CA ASP A 88 -7.73 -6.07 -10.94
C ASP A 88 -8.59 -7.29 -10.57
N ARG A 89 -9.86 -7.08 -10.20
CA ARG A 89 -10.80 -8.17 -9.91
C ARG A 89 -11.11 -9.01 -11.14
N LEU A 90 -11.34 -8.38 -12.29
CA LEU A 90 -11.59 -9.09 -13.56
C LEU A 90 -10.37 -9.92 -13.99
N VAL A 91 -9.17 -9.35 -13.90
CA VAL A 91 -7.92 -10.04 -14.27
C VAL A 91 -7.64 -11.19 -13.32
N PHE A 92 -7.88 -10.99 -12.02
CA PHE A 92 -7.77 -12.06 -11.03
C PHE A 92 -8.75 -13.22 -11.31
N GLN A 93 -10.03 -12.92 -11.57
CA GLN A 93 -11.02 -13.93 -11.92
C GLN A 93 -10.66 -14.67 -13.22
N ALA A 94 -10.08 -13.98 -14.21
CA ALA A 94 -9.56 -14.61 -15.41
C ALA A 94 -8.38 -15.55 -15.12
N ALA A 95 -7.47 -15.17 -14.23
CA ALA A 95 -6.34 -15.99 -13.82
C ALA A 95 -6.82 -17.27 -13.08
N GLU A 96 -7.81 -17.14 -12.20
CA GLU A 96 -8.45 -18.28 -11.53
C GLU A 96 -9.17 -19.20 -12.53
N ALA A 97 -9.87 -18.64 -13.51
CA ALA A 97 -10.54 -19.41 -14.56
C ALA A 97 -9.54 -20.22 -15.42
N GLN A 98 -8.34 -19.70 -15.62
CA GLN A 98 -7.22 -20.41 -16.28
C GLN A 98 -6.51 -21.42 -15.35
N LYS A 99 -6.95 -21.55 -14.10
CA LYS A 99 -6.37 -22.44 -13.07
C LYS A 99 -4.89 -22.17 -12.85
N LEU A 100 -4.46 -20.92 -12.98
CA LEU A 100 -3.11 -20.52 -12.64
C LEU A 100 -2.90 -20.68 -11.14
N THR A 101 -1.73 -21.21 -10.75
CA THR A 101 -1.36 -21.41 -9.35
C THR A 101 -0.16 -20.55 -8.97
N VAL A 102 -0.08 -20.21 -7.69
CA VAL A 102 1.04 -19.50 -7.09
C VAL A 102 1.72 -20.43 -6.13
N ASP A 103 3.04 -20.54 -6.25
CA ASP A 103 3.85 -21.26 -5.26
C ASP A 103 3.91 -20.44 -3.96
N GLU A 104 3.75 -21.11 -2.82
CA GLU A 104 3.93 -20.47 -1.51
C GLU A 104 5.33 -19.86 -1.37
N ALA A 105 6.34 -20.44 -2.02
CA ALA A 105 7.69 -19.90 -2.03
C ALA A 105 7.76 -18.48 -2.64
N GLU A 106 6.99 -18.21 -3.71
CA GLU A 106 6.93 -16.87 -4.32
C GLU A 106 6.27 -15.86 -3.37
N ILE A 107 5.25 -16.29 -2.61
CA ILE A 107 4.59 -15.46 -1.61
C ILE A 107 5.54 -15.18 -0.44
N ASP A 108 6.26 -16.21 0.01
CA ASP A 108 7.23 -16.10 1.11
C ASP A 108 8.39 -15.17 0.76
N GLU A 109 8.87 -15.20 -0.48
CA GLU A 109 9.89 -14.26 -0.96
C GLU A 109 9.40 -12.81 -0.87
N MET A 110 8.19 -12.54 -1.37
CA MET A 110 7.58 -11.20 -1.32
C MET A 110 7.35 -10.73 0.12
N VAL A 111 6.89 -11.63 1.00
CA VAL A 111 6.72 -11.32 2.43
C VAL A 111 8.07 -11.06 3.10
N THR A 112 9.09 -11.85 2.77
CA THR A 112 10.45 -11.68 3.31
C THR A 112 11.04 -10.33 2.87
N GLU A 113 10.85 -9.95 1.62
CA GLU A 113 11.29 -8.66 1.11
C GLU A 113 10.52 -7.50 1.79
N PHE A 114 9.22 -7.65 1.98
CA PHE A 114 8.43 -6.68 2.74
C PHE A 114 8.94 -6.51 4.18
N LYS A 115 9.29 -7.62 4.86
CA LYS A 115 9.84 -7.61 6.22
C LYS A 115 11.15 -6.83 6.32
N LYS A 116 12.02 -6.88 5.30
CA LYS A 116 13.30 -6.14 5.28
C LYS A 116 13.12 -4.62 5.31
N GLY A 117 11.94 -4.12 4.94
CA GLY A 117 11.61 -2.70 5.03
C GLY A 117 11.41 -2.20 6.47
N PHE A 118 11.36 -3.09 7.46
CA PHE A 118 11.09 -2.77 8.85
C PHE A 118 12.27 -3.15 9.76
N PRO A 119 12.55 -2.36 10.82
CA PRO A 119 13.60 -2.68 11.79
C PRO A 119 13.36 -3.98 12.57
N SER A 120 12.10 -4.34 12.81
CA SER A 120 11.71 -5.56 13.52
C SER A 120 10.33 -6.06 13.08
N GLU A 121 10.03 -7.34 13.31
CA GLU A 121 8.69 -7.90 13.05
C GLU A 121 7.61 -7.22 13.91
N GLY A 122 7.93 -6.85 15.15
CA GLY A 122 7.01 -6.14 16.03
C GLY A 122 6.66 -4.73 15.53
N ASP A 123 7.60 -4.05 14.87
CA ASP A 123 7.33 -2.74 14.25
C ASP A 123 6.49 -2.87 12.99
N MET A 124 6.75 -3.92 12.19
CA MET A 124 5.91 -4.26 11.04
C MET A 124 4.46 -4.56 11.46
N GLU A 125 4.27 -5.39 12.49
CA GLU A 125 2.93 -5.74 12.98
C GLU A 125 2.17 -4.52 13.51
N LYS A 126 2.85 -3.61 14.22
CA LYS A 126 2.24 -2.34 14.68
C LYS A 126 1.84 -1.46 13.50
N ALA A 127 2.70 -1.33 12.49
CA ALA A 127 2.41 -0.55 11.29
C ALA A 127 1.20 -1.15 10.54
N MET A 128 1.15 -2.48 10.38
CA MET A 128 0.04 -3.17 9.74
C MET A 128 -1.26 -3.06 10.53
N ALA A 129 -1.20 -3.19 11.86
CA ALA A 129 -2.36 -3.08 12.74
C ALA A 129 -2.96 -1.66 12.73
N GLY A 130 -2.11 -0.62 12.68
CA GLY A 130 -2.55 0.77 12.54
C GLY A 130 -3.36 1.04 11.28
N GLU A 131 -3.14 0.23 10.24
CA GLU A 131 -3.86 0.31 8.96
C GLU A 131 -4.96 -0.77 8.80
N GLY A 132 -5.15 -1.64 9.79
CA GLY A 132 -6.16 -2.72 9.72
C GLY A 132 -5.78 -3.90 8.80
N TYR A 133 -4.50 -4.04 8.47
CA TYR A 133 -3.97 -5.17 7.69
C TYR A 133 -3.50 -6.30 8.62
N THR A 134 -3.73 -7.53 8.17
CA THR A 134 -3.18 -8.73 8.81
C THR A 134 -2.18 -9.40 7.88
N LEU A 135 -1.26 -10.21 8.43
CA LEU A 135 -0.32 -10.98 7.61
C LEU A 135 -1.05 -11.87 6.60
N THR A 136 -2.18 -12.47 6.99
CA THR A 136 -3.02 -13.26 6.08
C THR A 136 -3.53 -12.43 4.91
N LYS A 137 -4.07 -11.24 5.15
CA LYS A 137 -4.53 -10.34 4.08
C LYS A 137 -3.38 -9.89 3.18
N LEU A 138 -2.19 -9.70 3.73
CA LEU A 138 -0.99 -9.36 2.96
C LEU A 138 -0.58 -10.50 2.02
N ARG A 139 -0.54 -11.74 2.53
CA ARG A 139 -0.26 -12.93 1.71
C ARG A 139 -1.29 -13.10 0.59
N GLU A 140 -2.58 -12.94 0.89
CA GLU A 140 -3.63 -12.99 -0.14
C GLU A 140 -3.46 -11.89 -1.19
N ARG A 141 -3.05 -10.68 -0.78
CA ARG A 141 -2.74 -9.60 -1.72
C ARG A 141 -1.59 -9.98 -2.65
N TYR A 142 -0.50 -10.55 -2.12
CA TYR A 142 0.62 -10.99 -2.94
C TYR A 142 0.24 -12.15 -3.87
N ARG A 143 -0.55 -13.12 -3.39
CA ARG A 143 -1.09 -14.18 -4.26
C ARG A 143 -1.84 -13.59 -5.46
N ARG A 144 -2.74 -12.64 -5.22
CA ARG A 144 -3.47 -11.95 -6.31
C ARG A 144 -2.53 -11.23 -7.28
N GLN A 145 -1.56 -10.49 -6.77
CA GLN A 145 -0.59 -9.77 -7.60
C GLN A 145 0.26 -10.71 -8.48
N ILE A 146 0.70 -11.84 -7.92
CA ILE A 146 1.48 -12.84 -8.66
C ILE A 146 0.61 -13.46 -9.76
N LEU A 147 -0.64 -13.80 -9.48
CA LEU A 147 -1.57 -14.34 -10.50
C LEU A 147 -1.81 -13.36 -11.65
N ILE A 148 -2.08 -12.10 -11.32
CA ILE A 148 -2.26 -11.03 -12.31
C ILE A 148 -1.03 -10.92 -13.20
N ARG A 149 0.18 -10.92 -12.60
CA ARG A 149 1.45 -10.85 -13.35
C ARG A 149 1.65 -12.07 -14.25
N LYS A 150 1.42 -13.28 -13.74
CA LYS A 150 1.55 -14.52 -14.53
C LYS A 150 0.60 -14.51 -15.73
N LEU A 151 -0.65 -14.12 -15.53
CA LEU A 151 -1.62 -14.00 -16.63
C LEU A 151 -1.17 -12.96 -17.66
N HIS A 152 -0.69 -11.80 -17.21
CA HIS A 152 -0.16 -10.77 -18.10
C HIS A 152 1.04 -11.28 -18.92
N ASP A 153 1.97 -12.01 -18.30
CA ASP A 153 3.11 -12.60 -19.00
C ASP A 153 2.66 -13.64 -20.06
N ILE A 154 1.64 -14.45 -19.75
CA ILE A 154 1.08 -15.42 -20.69
C ILE A 154 0.33 -14.74 -21.84
N GLU A 155 -0.52 -13.76 -21.57
CA GLU A 155 -1.42 -13.20 -22.58
C GLU A 155 -0.79 -12.07 -23.40
N ILE A 156 0.13 -11.29 -22.83
CA ILE A 156 0.70 -10.11 -23.49
C ILE A 156 2.14 -10.39 -23.89
N ARG A 157 2.99 -10.80 -22.94
CA ARG A 157 4.43 -10.94 -23.22
C ARG A 157 4.73 -12.04 -24.24
N SER A 158 3.92 -13.11 -24.27
CA SER A 158 4.06 -14.16 -25.30
C SER A 158 3.68 -13.69 -26.71
N ARG A 159 2.85 -12.64 -26.84
CA ARG A 159 2.33 -12.13 -28.12
C ARG A 159 3.16 -10.98 -28.68
N VAL A 160 4.02 -10.36 -27.87
CA VAL A 160 4.88 -9.26 -28.29
C VAL A 160 6.23 -9.81 -28.73
N VAL A 161 6.44 -9.87 -30.05
CA VAL A 161 7.73 -10.19 -30.66
C VAL A 161 8.29 -8.90 -31.26
N VAL A 162 9.39 -8.40 -30.70
CA VAL A 162 10.08 -7.23 -31.24
C VAL A 162 11.13 -7.71 -32.24
N SER A 163 10.99 -7.31 -33.50
CA SER A 163 11.93 -7.71 -34.55
C SER A 163 13.22 -6.88 -34.53
N PRO A 164 14.35 -7.42 -34.98
CA PRO A 164 15.58 -6.63 -35.14
C PRO A 164 15.40 -5.40 -36.03
N LEU A 165 14.54 -5.49 -37.04
CA LEU A 165 14.23 -4.38 -37.96
C LEU A 165 13.50 -3.24 -37.23
N GLU A 166 12.51 -3.55 -36.39
CA GLU A 166 11.81 -2.55 -35.59
C GLU A 166 12.76 -1.85 -34.59
N ILE A 167 13.71 -2.59 -34.03
CA ILE A 167 14.76 -2.03 -33.16
C ILE A 167 15.62 -1.04 -33.96
N GLU A 168 16.08 -1.43 -35.14
CA GLU A 168 16.91 -0.59 -35.99
C GLU A 168 16.17 0.67 -36.46
N GLU A 169 14.92 0.52 -36.89
CA GLU A 169 14.06 1.64 -37.27
C GLU A 169 13.82 2.59 -36.10
N PHE A 170 13.53 2.06 -34.90
CA PHE A 170 13.32 2.88 -33.72
C PHE A 170 14.59 3.63 -33.33
N TYR A 171 15.76 2.98 -33.39
CA TYR A 171 17.05 3.60 -33.14
C TYR A 171 17.32 4.75 -34.12
N LYS A 172 17.16 4.52 -35.43
CA LYS A 172 17.34 5.53 -36.48
C LYS A 172 16.35 6.69 -36.37
N LYS A 173 15.10 6.44 -35.94
CA LYS A 173 14.08 7.48 -35.73
C LYS A 173 14.28 8.28 -34.44
N ASN A 174 15.05 7.78 -33.47
CA ASN A 174 15.24 8.42 -32.15
C ASN A 174 16.72 8.63 -31.78
N PRO A 175 17.58 9.18 -32.65
CA PRO A 175 19.02 9.28 -32.39
C PRO A 175 19.33 10.09 -31.13
N THR A 176 18.52 11.11 -30.84
CA THR A 176 18.66 11.98 -29.66
C THR A 176 18.43 11.26 -28.32
N LYS A 177 17.68 10.15 -28.30
CA LYS A 177 17.48 9.33 -27.08
C LYS A 177 18.67 8.43 -26.79
N PHE A 178 19.48 8.16 -27.81
CA PHE A 178 20.64 7.27 -27.74
C PHE A 178 21.97 8.01 -27.92
N SER A 179 21.90 9.34 -28.02
CA SER A 179 23.07 10.21 -27.97
C SER A 179 23.45 10.42 -26.51
N GLU A 180 24.67 10.05 -26.13
CA GLU A 180 25.21 10.48 -24.84
C GLU A 180 25.42 12.00 -24.88
N LYS A 181 25.05 12.70 -23.81
CA LYS A 181 25.39 14.12 -23.67
C LYS A 181 26.90 14.27 -23.70
N GLU A 182 27.41 15.36 -24.28
CA GLU A 182 28.84 15.65 -24.28
C GLU A 182 29.41 15.47 -22.87
N SER A 183 30.31 14.50 -22.73
CA SER A 183 31.01 14.21 -21.49
C SER A 183 32.50 14.45 -21.71
N LEU A 184 33.10 15.26 -20.83
CA LEU A 184 34.52 15.52 -20.85
C LEU A 184 35.20 14.57 -19.86
N ARG A 185 36.13 13.75 -20.36
CA ARG A 185 36.99 12.94 -19.48
C ARG A 185 38.10 13.83 -18.94
N VAL A 186 37.92 14.35 -17.72
CA VAL A 186 38.92 15.17 -17.03
C VAL A 186 39.85 14.27 -16.23
N HIS A 187 41.14 14.37 -16.49
CA HIS A 187 42.17 13.82 -15.61
C HIS A 187 42.70 14.96 -14.74
N SER A 188 42.60 14.81 -13.42
CA SER A 188 43.12 15.80 -12.47
C SER A 188 44.15 15.16 -11.57
N ILE A 189 45.34 15.76 -11.50
CA ILE A 189 46.38 15.41 -10.53
C ILE A 189 46.31 16.43 -9.41
N THR A 190 45.88 16.00 -8.22
CA THR A 190 45.84 16.87 -7.04
C THR A 190 47.01 16.56 -6.12
N LEU A 191 47.92 17.50 -5.96
CA LEU A 191 49.05 17.39 -5.06
C LEU A 191 48.73 18.07 -3.71
N LYS A 192 48.88 17.34 -2.61
CA LYS A 192 48.70 17.88 -1.26
C LYS A 192 49.92 18.75 -0.90
N LYS A 193 49.69 20.05 -0.69
CA LYS A 193 50.75 21.01 -0.32
C LYS A 193 51.22 20.76 1.12
N SER A 194 52.53 20.89 1.37
CA SER A 194 53.09 20.90 2.74
C SER A 194 52.76 22.21 3.45
N ASP A 195 52.68 22.19 4.78
CA ASP A 195 52.29 23.36 5.57
C ASP A 195 53.25 24.55 5.40
N THR A 196 54.54 24.27 5.21
CA THR A 196 55.59 25.27 4.92
C THR A 196 55.39 26.02 3.61
N ALA A 197 54.72 25.42 2.64
CA ALA A 197 54.53 26.01 1.33
C ALA A 197 53.19 26.78 1.26
N ARG A 198 52.23 26.51 2.15
CA ARG A 198 50.97 27.28 2.27
C ARG A 198 51.21 28.74 2.65
N GLU A 199 52.25 29.02 3.46
CA GLU A 199 52.59 30.37 3.92
C GLU A 199 53.24 31.26 2.83
N LYS A 200 53.81 30.67 1.77
CA LYS A 200 54.58 31.40 0.73
C LYS A 200 53.80 31.83 -0.52
N GLY A 201 52.47 31.71 -0.54
CA GLY A 201 51.64 32.18 -1.67
C GLY A 201 51.80 31.34 -2.96
N LEU A 202 50.96 31.61 -3.97
CA LEU A 202 50.66 30.72 -5.11
C LEU A 202 51.80 30.42 -6.11
N THR A 203 52.98 31.02 -6.00
CA THR A 203 54.05 30.91 -7.00
C THR A 203 55.12 29.90 -6.59
N ASP A 204 54.77 28.61 -6.50
CA ASP A 204 55.77 27.54 -6.44
C ASP A 204 56.14 27.11 -7.87
N GLU A 205 57.08 27.80 -8.50
CA GLU A 205 57.73 27.32 -9.74
C GLU A 205 58.29 25.89 -9.56
N ALA A 206 58.65 25.51 -8.34
CA ALA A 206 59.09 24.18 -7.96
C ALA A 206 57.98 23.10 -8.04
N ALA A 207 56.71 23.46 -7.87
CA ALA A 207 55.59 22.53 -7.99
C ALA A 207 55.22 22.27 -9.47
N LYS A 208 55.37 23.28 -10.33
CA LYS A 208 55.18 23.11 -11.79
C LYS A 208 56.24 22.18 -12.41
N LYS A 209 57.51 22.30 -12.00
CA LYS A 209 58.60 21.43 -12.50
C LYS A 209 58.39 19.94 -12.22
N LYS A 210 57.71 19.58 -11.13
CA LYS A 210 57.40 18.17 -10.78
C LYS A 210 56.20 17.58 -11.53
N ILE A 211 55.47 18.40 -12.30
CA ILE A 211 54.31 17.96 -13.10
C ILE A 211 54.71 17.76 -14.57
N GLU A 212 55.82 18.34 -15.03
CA GLU A 212 56.32 18.22 -16.42
C GLU A 212 57.35 17.09 -16.64
N GLU A 213 57.88 16.47 -15.58
CA GLU A 213 58.64 15.19 -15.63
C GLU A 213 57.71 13.99 -15.49
#